data_AF-A0A1Y1RA42-F1
#
_entry.id   AF-A0A1Y1RA42-F1
#
_cell.length_a   1.000
_cell.length_b   1.000
_cell.length_c   1.000
_cell.angle_alpha   90.00
_cell.angle_beta   90.00
_cell.angle_gamma   90.00
#
_symmetry.space_group_name_H-M   'P 1'
#
loop_
_entity.id
_entity.type
_entity.pdbx_description
1 polymer ?
#
loop_
_entity_poly.entity_id
_entity_poly.type
_entity_poly.pdbx_seq_one_letter_code
_entity_poly.pdbx_strand_id
1 'polypeptide(L)'
;MTATKDARIEFKTSKEIKSMLQNAANVLGMDLSSYLILTATQRAREILKEEKVLTLDSAEWKAFEKALHTPQKPTQALKELMELEPFDG
;
A
#
# COMPACT_ATOMS: atom_id res chain seq x y z
N MET A 1 6.58 23.97 1.94
CA MET A 1 5.58 24.33 0.93
C MET A 1 4.41 23.39 1.09
N THR A 2 3.25 23.86 1.56
CA THR A 2 2.04 23.05 1.71
C THR A 2 1.52 22.72 0.31
N ALA A 3 1.48 21.43 -0.06
CA ALA A 3 0.94 20.99 -1.34
C ALA A 3 -0.50 21.48 -1.51
N THR A 4 -0.79 22.10 -2.65
CA THR A 4 -2.13 22.58 -3.00
C THR A 4 -3.07 21.38 -3.09
N LYS A 5 -4.19 21.40 -2.36
CA LYS A 5 -5.25 20.39 -2.47
C LYS A 5 -6.12 20.73 -3.68
N ASP A 6 -5.65 20.40 -4.88
CA ASP A 6 -6.29 20.72 -6.15
C ASP A 6 -7.25 19.63 -6.67
N ALA A 7 -7.09 18.39 -6.19
CA ALA A 7 -7.96 17.28 -6.54
C ALA A 7 -9.29 17.26 -5.74
N ARG A 8 -10.40 16.96 -6.42
CA ARG A 8 -11.75 16.87 -5.83
C ARG A 8 -12.28 15.45 -5.91
N ILE A 9 -12.97 15.01 -4.85
CA ILE A 9 -13.69 13.74 -4.78
C ILE A 9 -15.17 14.03 -4.52
N GLU A 10 -16.05 13.44 -5.31
CA GLU A 10 -17.50 13.58 -5.17
C GLU A 10 -18.14 12.25 -4.79
N PHE A 11 -19.05 12.28 -3.81
CA PHE A 11 -19.72 11.09 -3.29
C PHE A 11 -21.23 11.23 -3.43
N LYS A 12 -21.88 10.16 -3.87
CA LYS A 12 -23.33 9.96 -3.73
C LYS A 12 -23.57 8.90 -2.68
N THR A 13 -24.52 9.16 -1.77
CA THR A 13 -24.86 8.24 -0.68
C THR A 13 -26.27 8.53 -0.18
N SER A 14 -26.77 7.70 0.73
CA SER A 14 -28.08 7.90 1.37
C SER A 14 -28.00 8.91 2.53
N LYS A 15 -29.16 9.42 2.95
CA LYS A 15 -29.24 10.36 4.10
C LYS A 15 -28.79 9.67 5.39
N GLU A 16 -29.12 8.40 5.53
CA GLU A 16 -28.80 7.56 6.68
C GLU A 16 -27.29 7.39 6.81
N ILE A 17 -26.62 7.04 5.71
CA ILE A 17 -25.15 6.91 5.69
C ILE A 17 -24.49 8.25 5.96
N LYS A 18 -24.95 9.34 5.34
CA LYS A 18 -24.40 10.68 5.60
C LYS A 18 -24.53 11.07 7.07
N SER A 19 -25.68 10.81 7.69
CA SER A 19 -25.92 11.10 9.12
C SER A 19 -24.98 10.30 10.02
N MET A 20 -24.83 9.00 9.75
CA MET A 20 -23.91 8.13 10.49
C MET A 20 -22.46 8.62 10.41
N LEU A 21 -21.98 8.95 9.21
CA LEU A 21 -20.61 9.46 9.01
C LEU A 21 -20.41 10.83 9.65
N GLN A 22 -21.41 11.71 9.61
CA GLN A 22 -21.37 13.00 10.28
C GLN A 22 -21.28 12.84 11.80
N ASN A 23 -22.02 11.90 12.39
CA ASN A 23 -21.94 11.62 13.81
C ASN A 23 -20.56 11.10 14.21
N ALA A 24 -19.97 10.20 13.41
CA ALA A 24 -18.60 9.73 13.64
C ALA A 24 -17.57 10.87 13.59
N ALA A 25 -17.70 11.77 12.61
CA ALA A 25 -16.85 12.97 12.50
C ALA A 25 -16.99 13.88 13.73
N ASN A 26 -18.22 14.09 14.21
CA ASN A 26 -18.52 14.90 15.39
C ASN A 26 -17.91 14.30 16.68
N VAL A 27 -17.96 12.98 16.85
CA VAL A 27 -17.33 12.27 17.99
C VAL A 27 -15.82 12.54 18.03
N LEU A 28 -15.19 12.65 16.87
CA LEU A 28 -13.76 12.94 16.73
C LEU A 28 -13.44 14.44 16.65
N GLY A 29 -14.45 15.32 16.79
CA GLY A 29 -14.27 16.77 16.77
C GLY A 29 -13.79 17.33 15.44
N MET A 30 -14.12 16.68 14.31
CA MET A 30 -13.69 17.09 12.97
C MET A 30 -14.86 17.22 12.00
N ASP A 31 -14.66 17.96 10.90
CA ASP A 31 -15.65 18.04 9.84
C ASP A 31 -15.72 16.73 9.02
N LEU A 32 -16.84 16.53 8.31
CA LEU A 32 -17.11 15.31 7.56
C LEU A 32 -16.08 15.06 6.44
N SER A 33 -15.62 16.11 5.75
CA SER A 33 -14.64 15.95 4.67
C SER A 33 -13.28 15.51 5.23
N SER A 34 -12.83 16.12 6.32
CA SER A 34 -11.61 15.72 7.02
C SER A 34 -11.69 14.27 7.51
N TYR A 35 -12.81 13.88 8.12
CA TYR A 35 -13.05 12.51 8.57
C TYR A 35 -12.97 11.48 7.41
N LEU A 36 -13.62 11.78 6.28
CA LEU A 36 -13.63 10.87 5.13
C LEU A 36 -12.25 10.73 4.50
N ILE A 37 -11.52 11.83 4.32
CA ILE A 37 -10.15 11.79 3.79
C ILE A 37 -9.24 11.01 4.73
N LEU A 38 -9.31 11.25 6.04
CA LEU A 38 -8.50 10.52 7.02
C LEU A 38 -8.75 9.02 6.94
N THR A 39 -10.02 8.62 7.01
CA THR A 39 -10.45 7.22 7.03
C THR A 39 -10.09 6.51 5.73
N ALA A 40 -10.37 7.13 4.57
CA ALA A 40 -10.06 6.57 3.27
C ALA A 40 -8.55 6.41 3.06
N THR A 41 -7.77 7.42 3.47
CA THR A 41 -6.30 7.35 3.33
C THR A 41 -5.70 6.30 4.24
N GLN A 42 -6.20 6.16 5.48
CA GLN A 42 -5.76 5.10 6.37
C GLN A 42 -6.02 3.73 5.76
N ARG A 43 -7.25 3.47 5.31
CA ARG A 43 -7.60 2.18 4.71
C ARG A 43 -6.81 1.89 3.43
N ALA A 44 -6.61 2.90 2.58
CA ALA A 44 -5.81 2.75 1.37
C ALA A 44 -4.36 2.35 1.70
N ARG A 45 -3.75 2.95 2.73
CA ARG A 45 -2.40 2.58 3.17
C ARG A 45 -2.31 1.14 3.68
N GLU A 46 -3.31 0.67 4.40
CA GLU A 46 -3.37 -0.72 4.88
C GLU A 46 -3.42 -1.70 3.71
N ILE A 47 -4.32 -1.47 2.75
CA ILE A 47 -4.47 -2.32 1.55
C ILE A 47 -3.16 -2.34 0.74
N LEU A 48 -2.56 -1.18 0.49
CA LEU A 48 -1.31 -1.08 -0.27
C LEU A 48 -0.10 -1.67 0.49
N LYS A 49 -0.18 -1.76 1.81
CA LYS A 49 0.84 -2.41 2.64
C LYS A 49 0.68 -3.92 2.62
N GLU A 50 -0.55 -4.43 2.71
CA GLU A 50 -0.84 -5.87 2.60
C GLU A 50 -0.28 -6.46 1.30
N GLU A 51 -0.28 -5.71 0.21
CA GLU A 51 0.33 -6.12 -1.06
C GLU A 51 1.87 -6.26 -1.02
N LYS A 52 2.54 -5.53 -0.11
CA LYS A 52 4.02 -5.41 -0.08
C LYS A 52 4.68 -6.15 1.08
N VAL A 53 3.93 -6.83 1.94
CA VAL A 53 4.49 -7.56 3.07
C VAL A 53 4.64 -9.03 2.71
N LEU A 54 5.89 -9.45 2.47
CA LEU A 54 6.23 -10.87 2.49
C LEU A 54 6.19 -11.34 3.94
N THR A 55 5.22 -12.20 4.25
CA THR A 55 5.14 -12.84 5.56
C THR A 55 5.89 -14.16 5.43
N LEU A 56 6.99 -14.29 6.17
CA LEU A 56 7.80 -15.50 6.19
C LEU A 56 7.59 -16.21 7.54
N ASP A 57 7.38 -17.52 7.50
CA ASP A 57 7.45 -18.34 8.69
C ASP A 57 8.89 -18.48 9.21
N SER A 58 9.09 -19.16 10.34
CA SER A 58 10.42 -19.28 10.94
C SER A 58 11.44 -20.02 10.06
N ALA A 59 11.02 -20.97 9.24
CA ALA A 59 11.90 -21.72 8.36
C ALA A 59 12.27 -20.87 7.13
N GLU A 60 11.28 -20.19 6.55
CA GLU A 60 11.45 -19.25 5.45
C GLU A 60 12.35 -18.08 5.85
N TRP A 61 12.18 -17.53 7.06
CA TRP A 61 13.02 -16.47 7.60
C TRP A 61 14.50 -16.90 7.71
N LYS A 62 14.76 -18.10 8.24
CA LYS A 62 16.14 -18.65 8.32
C LYS A 62 16.75 -18.88 6.94
N ALA A 63 15.96 -19.36 5.98
CA ALA A 63 16.42 -19.54 4.61
C ALA A 63 16.75 -18.19 3.95
N PHE A 64 15.90 -17.19 4.14
CA PHE A 64 16.11 -15.82 3.67
C PHE A 64 17.36 -15.18 4.28
N GLU A 65 17.52 -15.25 5.61
CA GLU A 65 18.70 -14.76 6.32
C GLU A 65 19.99 -15.43 5.81
N LYS A 66 19.98 -16.75 5.65
CA LYS A 66 21.13 -17.49 5.10
C LYS A 66 21.48 -17.02 3.69
N ALA A 67 20.47 -16.78 2.85
CA ALA A 67 20.67 -16.29 1.48
C ALA A 67 21.23 -14.86 1.45
N LEU A 68 20.80 -13.98 2.36
CA LEU A 68 21.34 -12.62 2.50
C LEU A 68 22.81 -12.62 2.92
N HIS A 69 23.18 -13.46 3.89
CA HIS A 69 24.55 -13.50 4.41
C HIS A 69 25.52 -14.34 3.56
N THR A 70 24.99 -15.20 2.69
CA THR A 70 25.78 -16.06 1.80
C THR A 70 25.41 -15.74 0.35
N PRO A 71 25.90 -14.63 -0.23
CA PRO A 71 25.57 -14.28 -1.60
C PRO A 71 26.04 -15.39 -2.54
N GLN A 72 25.09 -16.01 -3.23
CA GLN A 72 25.40 -17.05 -4.20
C GLN A 72 25.86 -16.41 -5.51
N LYS A 73 26.80 -17.07 -6.19
CA LYS A 73 27.18 -16.65 -7.54
C LYS A 73 25.99 -16.86 -8.48
N PRO A 74 25.77 -15.96 -9.45
CA PRO A 74 24.71 -16.14 -10.43
C PRO A 74 24.89 -17.46 -11.19
N THR A 75 23.79 -18.19 -11.37
CA THR A 75 23.77 -19.42 -12.13
C THR A 75 24.04 -19.13 -13.61
N GLN A 76 24.48 -20.14 -14.36
CA GLN A 76 24.74 -19.99 -15.79
C GLN A 76 23.47 -19.53 -16.55
N ALA A 77 22.32 -20.13 -16.23
CA ALA A 77 21.03 -19.72 -16.79
C ALA A 77 20.65 -18.26 -16.47
N LEU A 78 20.97 -17.76 -15.26
CA LEU A 78 20.71 -16.36 -14.91
C LEU A 78 21.60 -15.40 -15.71
N LYS A 79 22.86 -15.78 -15.99
CA LYS A 79 23.75 -14.97 -16.82
C LYS A 79 23.25 -14.89 -18.24
N GLU A 80 22.89 -16.04 -18.83
CA GLU A 80 22.33 -16.12 -20.18
C GLU A 80 21.05 -15.29 -20.31
N LEU A 81 20.16 -15.32 -19.30
CA LEU A 81 18.95 -14.49 -19.29
C LEU A 81 19.24 -12.98 -19.28
N MET A 82 20.25 -12.55 -18.51
CA MET A 82 20.62 -11.14 -18.39
C MET A 82 21.40 -10.60 -19.61
N GLU A 83 21.89 -11.49 -20.48
CA GLU A 83 22.55 -11.17 -21.75
C GLU A 83 21.58 -11.09 -22.94
N LEU A 84 20.32 -11.50 -22.75
CA LEU A 84 19.29 -11.30 -23.76
C LEU A 84 19.03 -9.80 -23.94
N GLU A 85 18.94 -9.34 -25.18
CA GLU A 85 18.50 -7.96 -25.43
C GLU A 85 17.09 -7.74 -24.84
N PRO A 86 16.81 -6.52 -24.34
CA PRO A 86 15.50 -6.20 -23.77
C PRO A 86 14.40 -6.60 -24.76
N PHE A 87 13.34 -7.22 -24.23
CA PHE A 87 12.17 -7.49 -25.05
C PHE A 87 11.52 -6.15 -25.41
N ASP A 88 11.73 -5.70 -26.64
CA ASP A 88 11.02 -4.57 -27.25
C ASP A 88 9.54 -4.98 -27.44
N GLY A 89 8.75 -4.89 -26.37
CA GLY A 89 7.31 -5.14 -26.35
C GLY A 89 6.52 -3.90 -25.99
#